data_AF-A0A3C0ALY2-F1
#
_entry.id   AF-A0A3C0ALY2-F1
#
_cell.length_a   1.000
_cell.length_b   1.000
_cell.length_c   1.000
_cell.angle_alpha   90.00
_cell.angle_beta   90.00
_cell.angle_gamma   90.00
#
_symmetry.space_group_name_H-M   'P 1'
#
loop_
_entity.id
_entity.type
_entity.pdbx_description
1 polymer ?
#
loop_
_entity_poly.entity_id
_entity_poly.type
_entity_poly.pdbx_seq_one_letter_code
_entity_poly.pdbx_strand_id
1 'polypeptide(L)'
;VEQLAAHIRPQLVLISAGFDAHKDDPIGSLGLESEDYARLTRVVLQMADVHANGRVVSVLEGGYNPGALADSIEHHLLEMAST
;
A
#
# COMPACT_ATOMS: atom_id res chain seq x y z
N VAL A 1 1.12 11.42 6.09
CA VAL A 1 2.38 10.79 5.62
C VAL A 1 3.24 11.75 4.79
N GLU A 2 2.66 12.56 3.90
CA GLU A 2 3.39 13.53 3.07
C GLU A 2 4.25 14.52 3.86
N GLN A 3 3.71 15.16 4.91
CA GLN A 3 4.47 16.08 5.76
C GLN A 3 5.69 15.42 6.42
N LEU A 4 5.54 14.16 6.85
CA LEU A 4 6.64 13.38 7.43
C LEU A 4 7.69 13.09 6.36
N ALA A 5 7.27 12.66 5.17
CA ALA A 5 8.16 12.39 4.06
C ALA A 5 8.95 13.64 3.61
N ALA A 6 8.28 14.80 3.55
CA ALA A 6 8.93 16.08 3.25
C ALA A 6 9.96 16.47 4.31
N HIS A 7 9.72 16.13 5.58
CA HIS A 7 10.64 16.40 6.67
C HIS A 7 11.88 15.47 6.65
N ILE A 8 11.67 14.16 6.52
CA ILE A 8 12.76 13.17 6.61
C ILE A 8 13.48 12.93 5.27
N ARG A 9 12.82 13.20 4.14
CA ARG A 9 13.30 13.02 2.76
C ARG A 9 13.91 11.62 2.55
N PRO A 10 13.07 10.56 2.58
CA PRO A 10 13.56 9.18 2.57
C PRO A 10 14.27 8.85 1.26
N GLN A 11 15.34 8.06 1.35
CA GLN A 11 16.05 7.55 0.17
C GLN A 11 15.49 6.20 -0.33
N LEU A 12 14.63 5.55 0.46
CA LEU A 12 13.96 4.29 0.14
C LEU A 12 12.66 4.27 0.95
N VAL A 13 11.58 3.75 0.36
CA VAL A 13 10.33 3.49 1.05
C VAL A 13 10.12 1.99 1.18
N LEU A 14 9.83 1.54 2.40
CA LEU A 14 9.46 0.16 2.70
C LEU A 14 7.98 0.14 3.10
N ILE A 15 7.18 -0.66 2.40
CA ILE A 15 5.76 -0.86 2.72
C ILE A 15 5.60 -2.20 3.41
N SER A 16 5.12 -2.17 4.65
CA SER A 16 4.57 -3.34 5.34
C SER A 16 3.12 -3.47 4.86
N ALA A 17 2.91 -4.24 3.80
CA ALA A 17 1.66 -4.29 3.04
C ALA A 17 0.70 -5.33 3.62
N GLY A 18 -0.04 -4.91 4.65
CA GLY A 18 -1.17 -5.65 5.21
C GLY A 18 -2.50 -5.24 4.57
N PHE A 19 -3.36 -6.22 4.33
CA PHE A 19 -4.69 -6.05 3.72
C PHE A 19 -5.83 -6.44 4.67
N ASP A 20 -5.54 -6.54 5.96
CA ASP A 20 -6.51 -6.90 7.01
C ASP A 20 -7.46 -5.77 7.39
N ALA A 21 -7.23 -4.55 6.89
CA ALA A 21 -8.18 -3.44 6.96
C ALA A 21 -9.40 -3.61 6.02
N HIS A 22 -9.38 -4.61 5.13
CA HIS A 22 -10.47 -4.88 4.21
C HIS A 22 -11.77 -5.22 4.98
N LYS A 23 -12.92 -4.76 4.49
CA LYS A 23 -14.24 -4.92 5.14
C LYS A 23 -14.63 -6.38 5.42
N ASP A 24 -14.12 -7.30 4.61
CA ASP A 24 -14.39 -8.74 4.72
C ASP A 24 -13.29 -9.51 5.47
N ASP A 25 -12.26 -8.83 5.99
CA ASP A 25 -11.21 -9.48 6.78
C ASP A 25 -11.73 -9.86 8.17
N PRO A 26 -11.48 -11.09 8.67
CA PRO A 26 -12.01 -11.54 9.96
C PRO A 26 -11.29 -10.97 11.19
N ILE A 27 -10.14 -10.29 11.02
CA ILE A 27 -9.32 -9.80 12.13
C ILE A 27 -9.36 -8.27 12.22
N GLY A 28 -9.05 -7.56 11.13
CA GLY A 28 -8.93 -6.09 11.15
C GLY A 28 -10.23 -5.34 10.85
N SER A 29 -10.88 -5.66 9.73
CA SER A 29 -12.23 -5.19 9.34
C SER A 29 -12.47 -3.67 9.53
N LEU A 30 -11.59 -2.84 8.98
CA LEU A 30 -11.69 -1.37 9.09
C LEU A 30 -12.58 -0.73 8.01
N GLY A 31 -13.17 -1.52 7.12
CA GLY A 31 -14.15 -1.07 6.14
C GLY A 31 -13.56 -0.63 4.80
N LEU A 32 -12.28 -0.91 4.53
CA LEU A 32 -11.69 -0.66 3.21
C LEU A 32 -12.22 -1.67 2.17
N GLU A 33 -12.30 -1.23 0.93
CA GLU A 33 -12.56 -2.08 -0.24
C GLU A 33 -11.26 -2.32 -1.02
N SER A 34 -11.22 -3.32 -1.90
CA SER A 34 -10.01 -3.70 -2.66
C SER A 34 -9.42 -2.52 -3.44
N GLU A 35 -10.27 -1.68 -4.03
CA GLU A 35 -9.88 -0.50 -4.82
C GLU A 35 -9.21 0.59 -3.98
N ASP A 36 -9.50 0.64 -2.67
CA ASP A 36 -8.85 1.60 -1.76
C ASP A 36 -7.34 1.35 -1.67
N TYR A 37 -6.90 0.09 -1.81
CA TYR A 37 -5.48 -0.24 -1.78
C TYR A 37 -4.71 0.30 -2.97
N ALA A 38 -5.32 0.42 -4.16
CA ALA A 38 -4.69 1.12 -5.29
C ALA A 38 -4.45 2.60 -4.93
N ARG A 39 -5.44 3.25 -4.31
CA ARG A 39 -5.33 4.66 -3.90
C ARG A 39 -4.29 4.87 -2.80
N LEU A 40 -4.22 3.99 -1.81
CA LEU A 40 -3.19 4.02 -0.76
C LEU A 40 -1.79 3.84 -1.36
N THR A 41 -1.65 2.90 -2.29
CA THR A 41 -0.39 2.62 -2.99
C THR A 41 0.08 3.84 -3.77
N ARG A 42 -0.82 4.49 -4.52
CA ARG A 42 -0.52 5.70 -5.30
C ARG A 42 0.07 6.82 -4.44
N VAL A 43 -0.49 7.05 -3.24
CA VAL A 43 0.03 8.06 -2.30
C VAL A 43 1.48 7.77 -1.91
N VAL A 44 1.81 6.51 -1.69
CA VAL A 44 3.18 6.11 -1.32
C VAL A 44 4.13 6.22 -2.50
N LEU A 45 3.73 5.80 -3.70
CA LEU A 45 4.55 5.90 -4.91
C LEU A 45 4.87 7.37 -5.25
N GLN A 46 3.86 8.26 -5.22
CA GLN A 46 4.08 9.69 -5.45
C GLN A 46 5.08 10.31 -4.47
N MET A 47 5.03 9.89 -3.21
CA MET A 47 6.00 10.33 -2.21
C MET A 47 7.41 9.80 -2.49
N ALA A 48 7.52 8.55 -2.91
CA ALA A 48 8.79 7.93 -3.30
C ALA A 48 9.38 8.56 -4.57
N ASP A 49 8.57 9.00 -5.52
CA ASP A 49 9.02 9.73 -6.71
C ASP A 49 9.70 11.05 -6.33
N VAL A 50 9.11 11.77 -5.37
CA VAL A 50 9.63 13.08 -4.93
C VAL A 50 10.94 12.94 -4.12
N HIS A 51 11.06 11.91 -3.26
CA HIS A 51 12.15 11.86 -2.28
C HIS A 51 13.13 10.67 -2.47
N ALA A 52 12.65 9.56 -3.00
CA ALA A 52 13.38 8.29 -3.06
C ALA A 52 13.72 7.85 -4.49
N ASN A 53 13.57 8.73 -5.49
CA ASN A 53 13.72 8.41 -6.93
C ASN A 53 12.92 7.16 -7.33
N GLY A 54 11.67 7.06 -6.87
CA GLY A 54 10.78 5.93 -7.15
C GLY A 54 11.17 4.61 -6.46
N ARG A 55 12.18 4.61 -5.57
CA ARG A 55 12.61 3.38 -4.87
C ARG A 55 11.61 2.99 -3.78
N VAL A 56 10.85 1.94 -4.07
CA VAL A 56 9.88 1.33 -3.16
C VAL A 56 10.09 -0.18 -3.11
N VAL A 57 10.04 -0.75 -1.91
CA VAL A 57 9.92 -2.20 -1.71
C VAL A 57 8.67 -2.46 -0.88
N SER A 58 7.81 -3.32 -1.38
CA SER A 58 6.60 -3.77 -0.68
C SER A 58 6.80 -5.20 -0.19
N VAL A 59 6.41 -5.46 1.05
CA VAL A 59 6.50 -6.77 1.70
C VAL A 59 5.11 -7.13 2.20
N LEU A 60 4.59 -8.27 1.74
CA LEU A 60 3.29 -8.78 2.18
C LEU A 60 3.30 -9.12 3.68
N GLU A 61 2.25 -8.72 4.38
CA GLU A 61 2.09 -8.91 5.82
C GLU A 61 0.76 -9.61 6.13
N GLY A 62 -0.18 -8.92 6.80
CA GLY A 62 -1.49 -9.42 7.18
C GLY A 62 -2.52 -9.42 6.04
N GLY A 63 -3.65 -10.03 6.31
CA GLY A 63 -4.72 -10.28 5.34
C GLY A 63 -5.14 -11.74 5.44
N TYR A 64 -6.33 -11.96 5.99
CA TYR A 64 -6.76 -13.26 6.51
C TYR A 64 -8.05 -13.77 5.86
N ASN A 65 -8.63 -12.97 4.97
CA ASN A 65 -9.63 -13.44 4.00
C ASN A 65 -8.93 -13.67 2.64
N PRO A 66 -8.75 -14.92 2.16
CA PRO A 66 -8.00 -15.20 0.94
C PRO A 66 -8.55 -14.55 -0.33
N GLY A 67 -9.88 -14.42 -0.44
CA GLY A 67 -10.52 -13.81 -1.62
C GLY A 67 -10.28 -12.31 -1.66
N ALA A 68 -10.59 -11.63 -0.56
CA ALA A 68 -10.34 -10.19 -0.42
C ALA A 68 -8.83 -9.85 -0.50
N LEU A 69 -7.98 -10.71 0.07
CA LEU A 69 -6.53 -10.55 0.01
C LEU A 69 -6.03 -10.59 -1.44
N ALA A 70 -6.45 -11.59 -2.22
CA ALA A 70 -6.01 -11.72 -3.61
C ALA A 70 -6.42 -10.49 -4.44
N ASP A 71 -7.67 -10.06 -4.32
CA ASP A 71 -8.22 -8.90 -5.03
C ASP A 71 -7.53 -7.58 -4.60
N SER A 72 -7.30 -7.40 -3.30
CA SER A 72 -6.57 -6.23 -2.77
C SER A 72 -5.11 -6.18 -3.23
N ILE A 73 -4.43 -7.34 -3.27
CA ILE A 73 -3.05 -7.45 -3.79
C ILE A 73 -3.02 -7.11 -5.28
N GLU A 74 -3.99 -7.57 -6.08
CA GLU A 74 -4.06 -7.23 -7.50
C GLU A 74 -4.11 -5.71 -7.71
N HIS A 75 -5.01 -5.02 -6.99
CA HIS A 75 -5.11 -3.56 -7.04
C HIS A 75 -3.82 -2.85 -6.59
N HIS A 76 -3.16 -3.35 -5.53
CA HIS A 76 -1.87 -2.84 -5.07
C HIS A 76 -0.76 -3.01 -6.14
N LEU A 77 -0.64 -4.20 -6.72
CA LEU A 77 0.40 -4.53 -7.69
C LEU A 77 0.21 -3.83 -9.04
N LEU A 78 -1.03 -3.70 -9.51
CA LEU A 78 -1.33 -2.95 -10.73
C LEU A 78 -0.88 -1.50 -10.61
N GLU A 79 -1.11 -0.88 -9.44
CA GLU A 79 -0.63 0.48 -9.18
C GLU A 79 0.90 0.52 -9.11
N MET A 80 1.55 -0.42 -8.42
CA MET A 80 3.02 -0.49 -8.36
C MET A 80 3.67 -0.65 -9.73
N ALA A 81 3.07 -1.42 -10.63
CA ALA A 81 3.60 -1.70 -11.97
C ALA A 81 3.38 -0.57 -12.99
N SER A 82 2.55 0.43 -12.65
CA SER A 82 2.16 1.52 -13.56
C SER A 82 3.12 2.73 -13.54
N THR A 83 4.26 2.62 -12.85
CA THR A 83 5.22 3.72 -12.58
C THR A 83 6.62 3.41 -13.08
#